data_AF-A0A7K3EED7-F1
#
_entry.id   AF-A0A7K3EED7-F1
#
_cell.length_a   1.000
_cell.length_b   1.000
_cell.length_c   1.000
_cell.angle_alpha   90.00
_cell.angle_beta   90.00
_cell.angle_gamma   90.00
#
_symmetry.space_group_name_H-M   'P 1'
#
loop_
_entity.id
_entity.type
_entity.pdbx_description
1 polymer ?
#
loop_
_entity_poly.entity_id
_entity_poly.type
_entity_poly.pdbx_seq_one_letter_code
_entity_poly.pdbx_strand_id
1 'polypeptide(L)'
;MAETQTPRGSLLPLASTLLVGTVALYMALVAFGNITDFGTNQQFVHHVLAMDTTFEDEDLMWRAIESRSVQDAAYVLIIAWESVAALVLVAATYFWARGLGHRAFHTARRCSTLGLLMVLLLFGAGFLAIGGEYFAMWQSDDWNGLDAALRVFLLSGVVLVVTCLPANETTAN
;
A
#
# COMPACT_ATOMS: atom_id res chain seq x y z
N MET A 1 -50.20 12.75 -6.09
CA MET A 1 -49.25 11.70 -6.49
C MET A 1 -48.05 11.81 -5.58
N ALA A 2 -47.88 10.87 -4.65
CA ALA A 2 -46.71 10.82 -3.79
C ALA A 2 -45.60 10.10 -4.56
N GLU A 3 -44.52 10.81 -4.89
CA GLU A 3 -43.30 10.16 -5.37
C GLU A 3 -42.70 9.38 -4.20
N THR A 4 -42.78 8.06 -4.26
CA THR A 4 -42.04 7.17 -3.39
C THR A 4 -40.56 7.30 -3.75
N GLN A 5 -39.85 8.25 -3.14
CA GLN A 5 -38.40 8.32 -3.23
C GLN A 5 -37.82 7.11 -2.49
N THR A 6 -37.51 6.04 -3.23
CA THR A 6 -36.72 4.93 -2.73
C THR A 6 -35.37 5.50 -2.28
N PRO A 7 -34.98 5.39 -1.00
CA PRO A 7 -33.68 5.86 -0.56
C PRO A 7 -32.62 5.04 -1.32
N ARG A 8 -31.93 5.66 -2.27
CA ARG A 8 -30.77 5.04 -2.91
C ARG A 8 -29.71 4.94 -1.83
N GLY A 9 -29.59 3.76 -1.20
CA GLY A 9 -28.48 3.47 -0.31
C GLY A 9 -27.18 3.83 -1.02
N SER A 10 -26.31 4.61 -0.35
CA SER A 10 -25.01 4.97 -0.90
C SER A 10 -24.30 3.70 -1.35
N LEU A 11 -23.83 3.64 -2.60
CA LEU A 11 -23.01 2.52 -3.10
C LEU A 11 -21.59 2.56 -2.55
N LEU A 12 -21.22 3.67 -1.88
CA LEU A 12 -19.89 3.90 -1.35
C LEU A 12 -19.45 2.82 -0.34
N PRO A 13 -20.26 2.35 0.63
CA PRO A 13 -19.84 1.30 1.54
C PRO A 13 -19.58 -0.02 0.84
N LEU A 14 -20.37 -0.38 -0.17
CA LEU A 14 -20.15 -1.58 -0.96
C LEU A 14 -18.86 -1.46 -1.79
N ALA A 15 -18.71 -0.36 -2.54
CA ALA A 15 -17.51 -0.10 -3.33
C ALA A 15 -16.25 -0.07 -2.46
N SER A 16 -16.32 0.60 -1.31
CA SER A 16 -15.21 0.69 -0.34
C SER A 16 -14.90 -0.68 0.28
N THR A 17 -15.91 -1.48 0.64
CA THR A 17 -15.69 -2.85 1.14
C THR A 17 -14.90 -3.67 0.13
N LEU A 18 -15.32 -3.66 -1.13
CA LEU A 18 -14.70 -4.45 -2.19
C LEU A 18 -13.30 -3.95 -2.51
N LEU A 19 -13.13 -2.65 -2.72
CA LEU A 19 -11.86 -2.06 -3.12
C LEU A 19 -10.81 -2.11 -2.00
N VAL A 20 -11.18 -1.73 -0.77
CA VAL A 20 -10.29 -1.83 0.39
C VAL A 20 -9.99 -3.29 0.68
N GLY A 21 -10.98 -4.19 0.52
CA GLY A 21 -10.80 -5.63 0.63
C GLY A 21 -9.77 -6.19 -0.36
N THR A 22 -9.80 -5.74 -1.62
CA THR A 22 -8.81 -6.12 -2.63
C THR A 22 -7.41 -5.69 -2.23
N VAL A 23 -7.22 -4.44 -1.78
CA VAL A 23 -5.89 -3.97 -1.34
C VAL A 23 -5.45 -4.68 -0.05
N ALA A 24 -6.38 -4.97 0.87
CA ALA A 24 -6.10 -5.74 2.08
C ALA A 24 -5.60 -7.15 1.75
N LEU A 25 -6.27 -7.86 0.83
CA LEU A 25 -5.87 -9.18 0.36
C LEU A 25 -4.50 -9.12 -0.31
N TYR A 26 -4.29 -8.15 -1.20
CA TYR A 26 -3.02 -7.95 -1.88
C TYR A 26 -1.88 -7.76 -0.87
N MET A 27 -2.03 -6.83 0.08
CA MET A 27 -1.01 -6.56 1.10
C MET A 27 -0.76 -7.76 2.02
N ALA A 28 -1.81 -8.52 2.37
CA ALA A 28 -1.65 -9.74 3.15
C ALA A 28 -0.85 -10.80 2.38
N LEU A 29 -1.08 -10.95 1.08
CA LEU A 29 -0.31 -11.86 0.23
C LEU A 29 1.14 -11.40 0.04
N VAL A 30 1.38 -10.09 -0.10
CA VAL A 30 2.74 -9.53 -0.15
C VAL A 30 3.48 -9.81 1.15
N ALA A 31 2.90 -9.49 2.31
CA ALA A 31 3.50 -9.76 3.61
C ALA A 31 3.75 -11.26 3.81
N PHE A 32 2.77 -12.11 3.47
CA PHE A 32 2.90 -13.56 3.54
C PHE A 32 4.03 -14.09 2.65
N GLY A 33 4.11 -13.59 1.41
CA GLY A 33 5.19 -13.93 0.47
C GLY A 33 6.55 -13.55 1.04
N ASN A 34 6.71 -12.32 1.54
CA ASN A 34 7.97 -11.86 2.13
C ASN A 34 8.35 -12.61 3.42
N ILE A 35 7.38 -13.10 4.20
CA ILE A 35 7.66 -13.91 5.39
C ILE A 35 8.06 -15.34 5.02
N THR A 36 7.40 -15.94 4.03
CA THR A 36 7.55 -17.38 3.71
C THR A 36 8.67 -17.64 2.70
N ASP A 37 8.84 -16.75 1.71
CA ASP A 37 9.95 -16.73 0.77
C ASP A 37 10.90 -15.57 1.10
N PHE A 38 11.44 -15.63 2.32
CA PHE A 38 12.27 -14.57 2.90
C PHE A 38 13.55 -14.34 2.09
N GLY A 39 14.24 -15.41 1.71
CA GLY A 39 15.57 -15.33 1.09
C GLY A 39 15.57 -14.68 -0.30
N THR A 40 14.51 -14.85 -1.09
CA THR A 40 14.40 -14.29 -2.44
C THR A 40 14.25 -12.76 -2.39
N ASN A 41 13.32 -12.28 -1.56
CA ASN A 41 13.03 -10.86 -1.44
C ASN A 41 14.06 -10.11 -0.56
N GLN A 42 14.74 -10.82 0.35
CA GLN A 42 15.92 -10.29 1.04
C GLN A 42 17.04 -9.95 0.05
N GLN A 43 17.31 -10.83 -0.92
CA GLN A 43 18.30 -10.56 -1.98
C GLN A 43 17.93 -9.33 -2.81
N PHE A 44 16.64 -9.12 -3.08
CA PHE A 44 16.19 -7.89 -3.74
C PHE A 44 16.61 -6.63 -2.96
N VAL A 45 16.32 -6.57 -1.65
CA VAL A 45 16.73 -5.42 -0.82
C VAL A 45 18.24 -5.29 -0.75
N HIS A 46 18.96 -6.41 -0.66
CA HIS A 46 20.41 -6.44 -0.65
C HIS A 46 21.02 -5.79 -1.89
N HIS A 47 20.58 -6.19 -3.08
CA HIS A 47 21.12 -5.67 -4.34
C HIS A 47 20.72 -4.21 -4.59
N VAL A 48 19.48 -3.82 -4.25
CA VAL A 48 19.04 -2.42 -4.33
C VAL A 48 19.90 -1.53 -3.44
N LEU A 49 20.11 -1.89 -2.18
CA LEU A 49 20.87 -1.06 -1.24
C LEU A 49 22.37 -1.07 -1.53
N ALA A 50 22.91 -2.19 -2.01
CA ALA A 50 24.32 -2.29 -2.40
C ALA A 50 24.64 -1.54 -3.70
N MET A 51 23.64 -1.33 -4.57
CA MET A 51 23.82 -0.75 -5.91
C MET A 51 24.80 -1.54 -6.80
N ASP A 52 25.08 -2.80 -6.47
CA ASP A 52 26.08 -3.68 -7.07
C ASP A 52 25.68 -4.23 -8.45
N THR A 53 24.48 -3.89 -8.91
CA THR A 53 23.95 -4.23 -10.24
C THR A 53 23.53 -2.98 -11.02
N THR A 54 24.00 -1.81 -10.59
CA THR A 54 23.82 -0.53 -11.31
C THR A 54 24.99 -0.28 -12.27
N PHE A 55 25.08 0.90 -12.88
CA PHE A 55 26.21 1.23 -13.77
C PHE A 55 27.55 1.47 -13.05
N GLU A 56 27.57 1.40 -11.71
CA GLU A 56 28.77 1.57 -10.88
C GLU A 56 29.53 2.90 -11.12
N ASP A 57 28.79 3.97 -11.41
CA ASP A 57 29.34 5.32 -11.58
C ASP A 57 29.94 5.84 -10.26
N GLU A 58 31.22 6.21 -10.26
CA GLU A 58 31.96 6.70 -9.08
C GLU A 58 31.26 7.87 -8.40
N ASP A 59 30.58 8.74 -9.17
CA ASP A 59 29.86 9.91 -8.66
C ASP A 59 28.56 9.54 -7.91
N LEU A 60 28.10 8.30 -8.05
CA LEU A 60 26.83 7.82 -7.51
C LEU A 60 27.00 6.79 -6.38
N MET A 61 28.06 5.97 -6.44
CA MET A 61 28.25 4.83 -5.54
C MET A 61 28.45 5.20 -4.07
N TRP A 62 28.71 6.47 -3.73
CA TRP A 62 28.76 6.93 -2.33
C TRP A 62 27.44 6.73 -1.56
N ARG A 63 26.33 6.50 -2.26
CA ARG A 63 25.01 6.24 -1.67
C ARG A 63 24.82 4.78 -1.22
N ALA A 64 25.65 3.87 -1.72
CA ALA A 64 25.53 2.45 -1.48
C ALA A 64 25.67 2.09 0.01
N ILE A 65 24.90 1.09 0.44
CA ILE A 65 24.95 0.52 1.78
C ILE A 65 25.34 -0.95 1.65
N GLU A 66 26.61 -1.27 1.94
CA GLU A 66 27.15 -2.63 1.82
C GLU A 66 26.97 -3.49 3.09
N SER A 67 26.55 -2.87 4.20
CA SER A 67 26.38 -3.57 5.48
C SER A 67 25.17 -4.50 5.43
N ARG A 68 25.42 -5.82 5.35
CA ARG A 68 24.37 -6.86 5.38
C ARG A 68 23.40 -6.71 6.55
N SER A 69 23.88 -6.37 7.74
CA SER A 69 23.01 -6.15 8.91
C SER A 69 22.04 -4.99 8.74
N VAL A 70 22.46 -3.91 8.07
CA VAL A 70 21.58 -2.76 7.80
C VAL A 70 20.56 -3.13 6.73
N GLN A 71 20.98 -3.86 5.69
CA GLN A 71 20.09 -4.34 4.64
C GLN A 71 19.02 -5.30 5.20
N ASP A 72 19.42 -6.23 6.08
CA ASP A 72 18.51 -7.16 6.74
C ASP A 72 17.52 -6.43 7.65
N ALA A 73 17.99 -5.45 8.42
CA ALA A 73 17.12 -4.63 9.26
C ALA A 73 16.10 -3.84 8.43
N ALA A 74 16.52 -3.29 7.29
CA ALA A 74 15.62 -2.61 6.35
C ALA A 74 14.56 -3.57 5.81
N TYR A 75 14.96 -4.78 5.40
CA TYR A 75 14.02 -5.77 4.89
C TYR A 75 13.00 -6.23 5.94
N VAL A 76 13.44 -6.49 7.17
CA VAL A 76 12.52 -6.82 8.28
C VAL A 76 11.54 -5.67 8.57
N LEU A 77 12.00 -4.42 8.48
CA LEU A 77 11.14 -3.25 8.66
C LEU A 77 10.07 -3.13 7.57
N ILE A 78 10.42 -3.45 6.30
CA ILE A 78 9.48 -3.53 5.19
C ILE A 78 8.39 -4.56 5.50
N ILE A 79 8.75 -5.78 5.89
CA ILE A 79 7.78 -6.85 6.23
C ILE A 79 6.87 -6.43 7.39
N ALA A 80 7.43 -5.83 8.43
CA ALA A 80 6.66 -5.35 9.56
C ALA A 80 5.63 -4.29 9.11
N TRP A 81 6.05 -3.36 8.26
CA TRP A 81 5.18 -2.32 7.70
C TRP A 81 4.05 -2.91 6.84
N GLU A 82 4.38 -3.85 5.95
CA GLU A 82 3.41 -4.56 5.12
C GLU A 82 2.38 -5.31 5.95
N SER A 83 2.84 -6.01 6.99
CA SER A 83 2.00 -6.77 7.90
C SER A 83 1.02 -5.87 8.66
N VAL A 84 1.50 -4.74 9.20
CA VAL A 84 0.64 -3.77 9.89
C VAL A 84 -0.35 -3.13 8.91
N ALA A 85 0.09 -2.75 7.71
CA ALA A 85 -0.78 -2.20 6.68
C ALA A 85 -1.90 -3.18 6.30
N ALA A 86 -1.56 -4.46 6.10
CA ALA A 86 -2.53 -5.51 5.81
C ALA A 86 -3.57 -5.65 6.93
N LEU A 87 -3.14 -5.71 8.20
CA LEU A 87 -4.05 -5.83 9.35
C LEU A 87 -4.99 -4.61 9.47
N VAL A 88 -4.46 -3.40 9.29
CA VAL A 88 -5.26 -2.16 9.31
C VAL A 88 -6.31 -2.16 8.19
N LEU A 89 -5.93 -2.60 6.98
CA LEU A 89 -6.83 -2.68 5.84
C LEU A 89 -7.89 -3.78 6.00
N VAL A 90 -7.54 -4.94 6.57
CA VAL A 90 -8.50 -6.01 6.91
C VAL A 90 -9.53 -5.49 7.92
N ALA A 91 -9.08 -4.78 8.96
CA ALA A 91 -9.99 -4.16 9.93
C ALA A 91 -10.90 -3.12 9.26
N ALA A 92 -10.37 -2.30 8.36
CA ALA A 92 -11.15 -1.33 7.59
C ALA A 92 -12.23 -2.02 6.74
N THR A 93 -11.88 -3.10 6.03
CA THR A 93 -12.82 -3.90 5.24
C THR A 93 -13.92 -4.50 6.10
N TYR A 94 -13.59 -5.00 7.28
CA TYR A 94 -14.58 -5.49 8.24
C TYR A 94 -15.57 -4.38 8.66
N PHE A 95 -15.08 -3.18 8.98
CA PHE A 95 -15.96 -2.07 9.36
C PHE A 95 -16.83 -1.59 8.20
N TRP A 96 -16.31 -1.58 6.97
CA TRP A 96 -17.09 -1.27 5.77
C TRP A 96 -18.22 -2.30 5.54
N ALA A 97 -17.92 -3.60 5.68
CA ALA A 97 -18.90 -4.69 5.53
C ALA A 97 -20.02 -4.65 6.59
N ARG A 98 -19.76 -4.04 7.75
CA ARG A 98 -20.74 -3.84 8.84
C ARG A 98 -21.55 -2.54 8.72
N GLY A 99 -21.41 -1.81 7.60
CA GLY A 99 -21.83 -0.43 7.42
C GLY A 99 -23.34 -0.14 7.39
N LEU A 100 -24.03 -0.29 8.54
CA LEU A 100 -25.37 0.24 8.78
C LEU A 100 -25.45 1.26 9.94
N GLY A 101 -24.33 1.54 10.62
CA GLY A 101 -24.26 2.48 11.74
C GLY A 101 -23.21 3.59 11.57
N HIS A 102 -23.55 4.81 11.97
CA HIS A 102 -22.70 6.01 11.79
C HIS A 102 -21.28 5.84 12.37
N ARG A 103 -21.13 5.18 13.53
CA ARG A 103 -19.81 4.90 14.14
C ARG A 103 -18.95 3.94 13.32
N ALA A 104 -19.54 2.91 12.72
CA ALA A 104 -18.81 1.93 11.91
C ALA A 104 -18.29 2.60 10.62
N PHE A 105 -19.09 3.46 10.00
CA PHE A 105 -18.70 4.21 8.80
C PHE A 105 -17.49 5.13 9.04
N HIS A 106 -17.50 5.92 10.11
CA HIS A 106 -16.36 6.80 10.46
C HIS A 106 -15.09 6.00 10.76
N THR A 107 -15.22 4.88 11.46
CA THR A 107 -14.08 4.02 11.78
C THR A 107 -13.52 3.37 10.52
N ALA A 108 -14.39 2.84 9.65
CA ALA A 108 -14.01 2.26 8.37
C ALA A 108 -13.19 3.24 7.53
N ARG A 109 -13.67 4.48 7.39
CA ARG A 109 -12.99 5.52 6.62
C ARG A 109 -11.62 5.88 7.21
N ARG A 110 -11.51 6.06 8.52
CA ARG A 110 -10.22 6.34 9.18
C ARG A 110 -9.22 5.21 8.99
N CYS A 111 -9.64 3.96 9.21
CA CYS A 111 -8.78 2.80 9.03
C CYS A 111 -8.37 2.62 7.56
N SER A 112 -9.29 2.83 6.60
CA SER A 112 -8.97 2.82 5.18
C SER A 112 -7.92 3.88 4.84
N THR A 113 -8.12 5.13 5.26
CA THR A 113 -7.15 6.20 5.00
C THR A 113 -5.78 5.87 5.57
N LEU A 114 -5.71 5.41 6.82
CA LEU A 114 -4.44 5.04 7.44
C LEU A 114 -3.74 3.90 6.67
N GLY A 115 -4.44 2.80 6.44
CA GLY A 115 -3.86 1.64 5.75
C GLY A 115 -3.43 1.96 4.32
N LEU A 116 -4.24 2.71 3.56
CA LEU A 116 -3.92 3.10 2.19
C LEU A 116 -2.73 4.07 2.15
N LEU A 117 -2.63 5.01 3.10
CA LEU A 117 -1.45 5.87 3.23
C LEU A 117 -0.20 5.07 3.56
N MET A 118 -0.29 4.03 4.40
CA MET A 118 0.84 3.14 4.66
C MET A 118 1.32 2.47 3.37
N VAL A 119 0.41 1.97 2.54
CA VAL A 119 0.76 1.37 1.24
C VAL A 119 1.38 2.39 0.29
N LEU A 120 0.79 3.58 0.19
CA LEU A 120 1.31 4.67 -0.65
C LEU A 120 2.70 5.13 -0.20
N LEU A 121 2.98 5.17 1.11
CA LEU A 121 4.31 5.52 1.63
C LEU A 121 5.32 4.42 1.34
N LEU A 122 4.95 3.15 1.52
CA LEU A 122 5.85 2.04 1.23
C LEU A 122 6.24 2.03 -0.25
N PHE A 123 5.27 1.98 -1.16
CA PHE A 123 5.55 1.85 -2.59
C PHE A 123 5.97 3.17 -3.23
N GLY A 124 5.41 4.30 -2.81
CA GLY A 124 5.77 5.61 -3.33
C GLY A 124 7.07 6.16 -2.76
N ALA A 125 7.17 6.31 -1.44
CA ALA A 125 8.39 6.87 -0.83
C ALA A 125 9.50 5.81 -0.74
N GLY A 126 9.18 4.60 -0.30
CA GLY A 126 10.16 3.52 -0.16
C GLY A 126 10.68 3.00 -1.51
N PHE A 127 9.81 2.49 -2.37
CA PHE A 127 10.24 1.87 -3.62
C PHE A 127 10.50 2.87 -4.75
N LEU A 128 9.57 3.78 -5.07
CA LEU A 128 9.78 4.70 -6.19
C LEU A 128 10.84 5.76 -5.89
N ALA A 129 10.75 6.47 -4.76
CA ALA A 129 11.66 7.56 -4.46
C ALA A 129 13.02 7.08 -3.91
N ILE A 130 13.02 6.30 -2.82
CA ILE A 130 14.27 5.85 -2.20
C ILE A 130 14.92 4.75 -3.05
N GLY A 131 14.22 3.65 -3.31
CA GLY A 131 14.77 2.58 -4.13
C GLY A 131 15.07 3.03 -5.57
N GLY A 132 14.09 3.61 -6.25
CA GLY A 132 14.20 4.06 -7.64
C GLY A 132 15.24 5.15 -7.83
N GLU A 133 15.03 6.31 -7.22
CA GLU A 133 15.84 7.50 -7.53
C GLU A 133 17.10 7.61 -6.67
N TYR A 134 17.01 7.35 -5.36
CA TYR A 134 18.19 7.47 -4.49
C TYR A 134 19.20 6.35 -4.76
N PHE A 135 18.76 5.09 -4.82
CA PHE A 135 19.59 3.92 -5.09
C PHE A 135 19.69 3.53 -6.58
N ALA A 136 19.09 4.30 -7.48
CA ALA A 136 19.14 4.06 -8.92
C ALA A 136 18.69 2.64 -9.34
N MET A 137 17.70 2.07 -8.63
CA MET A 137 17.14 0.73 -8.91
C MET A 137 16.71 0.57 -10.38
N TRP A 138 16.33 1.66 -11.05
CA TRP A 138 15.97 1.64 -12.46
C TRP A 138 17.10 1.19 -13.41
N GLN A 139 18.36 1.24 -12.96
CA GLN A 139 19.52 0.79 -13.75
C GLN A 139 19.75 -0.72 -13.72
N SER A 140 19.20 -1.42 -12.71
CA SER A 140 19.36 -2.87 -12.59
C SER A 140 18.33 -3.57 -13.47
N ASP A 141 18.79 -4.55 -14.27
CA ASP A 141 17.89 -5.37 -15.08
C ASP A 141 17.14 -6.42 -14.23
N ASP A 142 17.85 -7.01 -13.26
CA ASP A 142 17.33 -8.11 -12.44
C ASP A 142 16.59 -7.63 -11.18
N TRP A 143 17.03 -6.51 -10.59
CA TRP A 143 16.56 -6.03 -9.28
C TRP A 143 15.77 -4.74 -9.36
N ASN A 144 14.85 -4.66 -10.33
CA ASN A 144 14.00 -3.49 -10.57
C ASN A 144 12.52 -3.74 -10.28
N GLY A 145 12.03 -3.11 -9.22
CA GLY A 145 10.65 -3.22 -8.74
C GLY A 145 9.74 -2.04 -9.10
N LEU A 146 10.18 -1.08 -9.94
CA LEU A 146 9.46 0.19 -10.13
C LEU A 146 8.08 0.03 -10.77
N ASP A 147 7.96 -0.83 -11.78
CA ASP A 147 6.67 -1.08 -12.43
C ASP A 147 5.67 -1.73 -11.47
N ALA A 148 6.13 -2.70 -10.67
CA ALA A 148 5.30 -3.31 -9.62
C ALA A 148 4.88 -2.26 -8.58
N ALA A 149 5.82 -1.44 -8.08
CA ALA A 149 5.55 -0.40 -7.11
C ALA A 149 4.55 0.65 -7.63
N LEU A 150 4.70 1.07 -8.89
CA LEU A 150 3.80 2.03 -9.53
C LEU A 150 2.37 1.49 -9.61
N ARG A 151 2.19 0.21 -9.99
CA ARG A 151 0.86 -0.41 -10.07
C ARG A 151 0.16 -0.42 -8.71
N VAL A 152 0.88 -0.76 -7.64
CA VAL A 152 0.31 -0.81 -6.28
C VAL A 152 0.03 0.60 -5.75
N PHE A 153 0.93 1.55 -6.02
CA PHE A 153 0.74 2.96 -5.68
C PHE A 153 -0.52 3.52 -6.33
N LEU A 154 -0.69 3.31 -7.65
CA LEU A 154 -1.86 3.79 -8.39
C LEU A 154 -3.16 3.13 -7.91
N LEU A 155 -3.16 1.80 -7.75
CA LEU A 155 -4.33 1.09 -7.21
C LEU A 155 -4.73 1.67 -5.85
N SER A 156 -3.78 1.79 -4.93
CA SER A 156 -4.03 2.30 -3.57
C SER A 156 -4.49 3.76 -3.58
N GLY A 157 -3.94 4.58 -4.47
CA GLY A 157 -4.34 5.98 -4.67
C GLY A 157 -5.78 6.11 -5.15
N VAL A 158 -6.18 5.29 -6.14
CA VAL A 158 -7.58 5.26 -6.62
C VAL A 158 -8.52 4.84 -5.49
N VAL A 159 -8.19 3.79 -4.73
CA VAL A 159 -9.03 3.35 -3.60
C VAL A 159 -9.11 4.43 -2.52
N LEU A 160 -8.03 5.16 -2.25
CA LEU A 160 -8.04 6.27 -1.29
C LEU A 160 -8.99 7.38 -1.75
N VAL A 161 -8.95 7.76 -3.03
CA VAL A 161 -9.88 8.76 -3.57
C VAL A 161 -11.33 8.28 -3.42
N VAL A 162 -11.63 7.03 -3.81
CA VAL A 162 -12.99 6.49 -3.70
C VAL A 162 -13.50 6.51 -2.26
N THR A 163 -12.71 6.02 -1.30
CA THR A 163 -13.09 6.01 0.13
C THR A 163 -13.26 7.41 0.74
N CYS A 164 -12.66 8.42 0.11
CA CYS A 164 -12.77 9.82 0.48
C CYS A 164 -13.94 10.57 -0.19
N LEU A 165 -14.69 9.94 -1.09
CA LEU A 165 -15.87 10.57 -1.69
C LEU A 165 -16.95 10.85 -0.63
N PRO A 166 -17.75 11.92 -0.80
CA PRO A 166 -18.89 12.16 0.07
C PRO A 166 -19.93 11.04 -0.11
N ALA A 167 -20.40 10.47 0.99
CA ALA A 167 -21.65 9.73 0.96
C ALA A 167 -22.76 10.77 0.81
N ASN A 168 -23.62 10.65 -0.20
CA ASN A 168 -24.80 11.50 -0.32
C ASN A 168 -25.72 11.23 0.88
N GLU A 169 -25.49 11.92 1.99
CA GLU A 169 -26.44 12.03 3.07
C GLU A 169 -27.45 13.09 2.62
N THR A 170 -28.58 12.65 2.08
CA THR A 170 -29.71 13.55 1.86
C THR A 170 -30.10 14.10 3.23
N THR A 171 -29.65 15.31 3.57
CA THR A 171 -30.15 16.05 4.72
C THR A 171 -31.61 16.37 4.43
N ALA A 172 -32.53 15.55 4.94
CA ALA A 172 -33.93 15.89 5.04
C ALA A 172 -34.06 17.00 6.10
N ASN A 173 -34.29 18.22 5.64
CA ASN A 173 -34.88 19.29 6.46
C ASN A 173 -36.39 19.10 6.51
#